data_AF-W1XJA5-F1
#
_entry.id   AF-W1XJA5-F1
#
_cell.length_a   1.000
_cell.length_b   1.000
_cell.length_c   1.000
_cell.angle_alpha   90.00
_cell.angle_beta   90.00
_cell.angle_gamma   90.00
#
_symmetry.space_group_name_H-M   'P 1'
#
loop_
_entity.id
_entity.type
_entity.pdbx_description
1 polymer ?
#
loop_
_entity_poly.entity_id
_entity_poly.type
_entity_poly.pdbx_seq_one_letter_code
_entity_poly.pdbx_strand_id
1 'polypeptide(L)'
;ALALWSPREKDIITLVEHVRGALGRYICHKFSYSGEIKAIVISPEIEDRIRDGVRPTAGGTFLNLDASEAEMILDNFKLALSGINIPIKDIILLGSVA
;
A
#
# COMPACT_ATOMS: atom_id res chain seq x y z
N ALA A 1 3.11 8.59 -18.62
CA ALA A 1 2.62 7.34 -17.99
C ALA A 1 1.29 6.88 -18.60
N LEU A 2 0.22 7.67 -18.51
CA LEU A 2 -1.08 7.31 -19.12
C LEU A 2 -0.99 6.97 -20.61
N ALA A 3 -0.40 7.84 -21.44
CA ALA A 3 -0.22 7.57 -22.87
C ALA A 3 0.63 6.32 -23.17
N LEU A 4 1.50 5.93 -22.25
CA LEU A 4 2.36 4.74 -22.40
C LEU A 4 1.61 3.44 -22.04
N TRP A 5 0.80 3.48 -20.98
CA TRP A 5 0.17 2.28 -20.41
C TRP A 5 -1.28 2.07 -20.83
N SER A 6 -2.04 3.14 -21.11
CA SER A 6 -3.45 3.04 -21.51
C SER A 6 -3.73 2.14 -22.72
N PRO A 7 -2.86 2.03 -23.75
CA PRO A 7 -3.06 1.08 -24.84
C PRO A 7 -2.81 -0.39 -24.45
N ARG A 8 -2.11 -0.64 -23.34
CA ARG A 8 -1.60 -1.96 -22.92
C ARG A 8 -2.38 -2.53 -21.74
N GLU A 9 -2.81 -1.66 -20.84
CA GLU A 9 -3.53 -2.01 -19.61
C GLU A 9 -4.98 -1.52 -19.68
N LYS A 10 -5.92 -2.42 -19.44
CA LYS A 10 -7.36 -2.15 -19.45
C LYS A 10 -7.94 -2.11 -18.04
N ASP A 11 -7.29 -2.76 -17.08
CA ASP A 11 -7.67 -2.67 -15.69
C ASP A 11 -7.29 -1.31 -15.11
N ILE A 12 -8.27 -0.61 -14.56
CA ILE A 12 -8.08 0.77 -14.09
C ILE A 12 -7.18 0.83 -12.85
N ILE A 13 -7.21 -0.20 -12.00
CA ILE A 13 -6.41 -0.26 -10.78
C ILE A 13 -4.94 -0.45 -11.16
N THR A 14 -4.63 -1.42 -12.02
CA THR A 14 -3.27 -1.64 -12.52
C THR A 14 -2.75 -0.42 -13.30
N LEU A 15 -3.59 0.24 -14.10
CA LEU A 15 -3.21 1.47 -14.79
C LEU A 15 -2.82 2.60 -13.82
N VAL A 16 -3.56 2.77 -12.72
CA VAL A 16 -3.24 3.73 -11.67
C VAL A 16 -1.89 3.40 -11.03
N GLU A 17 -1.62 2.12 -10.75
CA GLU A 17 -0.34 1.71 -10.17
C GLU A 17 0.85 2.00 -11.09
N HIS A 18 0.71 1.81 -12.40
CA HIS A 18 1.72 2.23 -13.37
C HIS A 18 1.96 3.74 -13.36
N VAL A 19 0.90 4.55 -13.24
CA VAL A 19 1.00 6.00 -13.14
C VAL A 19 1.67 6.40 -11.81
N ARG A 20 1.31 5.76 -10.70
CA ARG A 20 1.90 5.98 -9.38
C ARG A 20 3.39 5.67 -9.37
N GLY A 21 3.80 4.55 -9.99
CA GLY A 21 5.20 4.20 -10.20
C GLY A 21 5.97 5.24 -11.01
N ALA A 22 5.40 5.73 -12.11
CA ALA A 22 6.00 6.79 -12.92
C ALA A 22 6.11 8.13 -12.15
N LEU A 23 5.23 8.38 -11.18
CA LEU A 23 5.26 9.54 -10.29
C LEU A 23 6.11 9.33 -9.03
N GLY A 24 6.83 8.22 -8.90
CA GLY A 24 7.56 7.85 -7.68
C GLY A 24 8.44 8.96 -7.12
N ARG A 25 9.24 9.65 -7.97
CA ARG A 25 10.07 10.78 -7.54
C ARG A 25 9.25 11.93 -6.95
N TYR A 26 8.11 12.25 -7.55
CA TYR A 26 7.21 13.31 -7.08
C TYR A 26 6.55 12.91 -5.76
N ILE A 27 6.07 11.66 -5.66
CA ILE A 27 5.45 11.13 -4.43
C ILE A 27 6.44 11.15 -3.27
N CYS A 28 7.66 10.62 -3.46
CA CYS A 28 8.69 10.63 -2.42
C CYS A 28 9.02 12.06 -1.96
N HIS A 29 9.20 13.00 -2.91
CA HIS A 29 9.46 14.39 -2.56
C HIS A 29 8.29 15.03 -1.80
N LYS A 30 7.05 14.76 -2.20
CA LYS A 30 5.84 15.29 -1.57
C LYS A 30 5.68 14.84 -0.11
N PHE A 31 6.11 13.62 0.21
CA PHE A 31 6.02 13.05 1.57
C PHE A 31 7.32 13.12 2.37
N SER A 32 8.40 13.63 1.78
CA SER A 32 9.64 13.88 2.50
C SER A 32 9.58 15.20 3.28
N TYR A 33 10.20 15.22 4.45
CA TYR A 33 10.45 16.43 5.23
C TYR A 33 11.95 16.50 5.55
N SER A 34 12.60 17.61 5.20
CA SER A 34 14.06 17.77 5.33
C SER A 34 14.88 16.67 4.67
N GLY A 35 14.39 16.11 3.56
CA GLY A 35 15.06 15.03 2.82
C GLY A 35 14.83 13.63 3.39
N GLU A 36 14.02 13.47 4.44
CA GLU A 36 13.73 12.19 5.08
C GLU A 36 12.24 11.83 4.97
N ILE A 37 11.92 10.53 4.90
CA ILE A 37 10.57 10.00 4.99
C ILE A 37 10.47 9.18 6.27
N LYS A 38 9.54 9.55 7.15
CA LYS A 38 9.22 8.77 8.35
C LYS A 38 8.27 7.65 7.96
N ALA A 39 8.73 6.42 8.05
CA ALA A 39 7.98 5.27 7.59
C ALA A 39 7.88 4.16 8.62
N ILE A 40 6.77 3.44 8.59
CA ILE A 40 6.59 2.13 9.19
C ILE A 40 6.63 1.12 8.05
N VAL A 41 7.49 0.13 8.15
CA VAL A 41 7.62 -0.94 7.16
C VAL A 41 6.71 -2.09 7.56
N ILE A 42 5.89 -2.57 6.63
CA ILE A 42 5.04 -3.75 6.82
C ILE A 42 5.96 -4.97 6.80
N SER A 43 5.81 -5.85 7.79
CA SER A 43 6.63 -7.05 7.85
C SER A 43 6.23 -8.04 6.73
N PRO A 44 7.18 -8.82 6.18
CA PRO A 44 6.88 -9.77 5.11
C PRO A 44 5.73 -10.73 5.45
N GLU A 45 5.64 -11.13 6.72
CA GLU A 45 4.59 -12.03 7.20
C GLU A 45 3.19 -11.41 7.09
N ILE A 46 3.07 -10.10 7.36
CA ILE A 46 1.79 -9.40 7.20
C ILE A 46 1.47 -9.20 5.71
N GLU A 47 2.47 -8.91 4.89
CA GLU A 47 2.29 -8.79 3.44
C GLU A 47 1.82 -10.10 2.82
N ASP A 48 2.43 -11.23 3.19
CA ASP A 48 2.07 -12.55 2.68
C ASP A 48 0.62 -12.89 3.03
N ARG A 49 0.19 -12.59 4.27
CA ARG A 49 -1.21 -12.81 4.67
C ARG A 49 -2.21 -11.94 3.92
N ILE A 50 -1.88 -10.67 3.72
CA ILE A 50 -2.71 -9.80 2.88
C ILE A 50 -2.78 -10.38 1.45
N ARG A 51 -1.64 -10.81 0.89
CA ARG A 51 -1.54 -11.39 -0.45
C ARG A 51 -2.35 -12.68 -0.58
N ASP A 52 -2.30 -13.55 0.42
CA ASP A 52 -3.07 -14.79 0.48
C ASP A 52 -4.58 -14.55 0.59
N GLY A 53 -5.00 -13.37 1.04
CA GLY A 53 -6.39 -12.91 1.01
C GLY A 53 -6.83 -12.35 -0.34
N VAL A 54 -5.91 -12.02 -1.26
CA VAL A 54 -6.25 -11.40 -2.54
C VAL A 54 -6.94 -12.43 -3.47
N ARG A 55 -8.10 -12.08 -4.00
CA ARG A 55 -8.89 -12.92 -4.92
C ARG A 55 -9.11 -12.21 -6.25
N PRO A 56 -8.59 -12.73 -7.36
CA PRO A 56 -8.93 -12.23 -8.68
C PRO A 56 -10.33 -12.69 -9.08
N THR A 57 -11.14 -11.77 -9.63
CA THR A 57 -12.44 -12.08 -10.23
C THR A 57 -12.65 -11.37 -11.55
N ALA A 58 -13.73 -11.71 -12.26
CA ALA A 58 -14.11 -11.03 -13.50
C ALA A 58 -14.41 -9.53 -13.32
N GLY A 59 -14.74 -9.09 -12.10
CA GLY A 59 -15.01 -7.68 -11.77
C GLY A 59 -13.81 -6.93 -11.18
N GLY A 60 -12.64 -7.58 -11.09
CA GLY A 60 -11.44 -7.02 -10.49
C GLY A 60 -10.92 -7.85 -9.31
N THR A 61 -9.84 -7.34 -8.72
CA THR A 61 -9.14 -7.97 -7.60
C THR A 61 -9.62 -7.38 -6.29
N PHE A 62 -9.99 -8.21 -5.31
CA PHE A 62 -10.40 -7.75 -3.98
C PHE A 62 -9.74 -8.55 -2.85
N LEU A 63 -9.76 -7.98 -1.64
CA LEU A 63 -9.22 -8.60 -0.44
C LEU A 63 -10.30 -9.40 0.28
N ASN A 64 -10.08 -10.70 0.45
CA ASN A 64 -10.95 -11.64 1.15
C ASN A 64 -10.20 -12.29 2.31
N LEU A 65 -10.25 -11.63 3.46
CA LEU A 65 -9.74 -12.13 4.74
C LEU A 65 -10.92 -12.58 5.60
N ASP A 66 -10.74 -13.61 6.42
CA ASP A 66 -11.71 -13.90 7.47
C ASP A 66 -11.66 -12.81 8.56
N ALA A 67 -12.70 -12.76 9.39
CA ALA A 67 -12.83 -11.73 10.42
C ALA A 67 -11.66 -11.77 11.43
N SER A 68 -11.18 -12.97 11.78
CA SER A 68 -10.11 -13.13 12.76
C SER A 68 -8.77 -12.64 12.22
N GLU A 69 -8.49 -12.87 10.93
CA GLU A 69 -7.28 -12.37 10.28
C GLU A 69 -7.32 -10.85 10.13
N ALA A 70 -8.47 -10.30 9.72
CA ALA A 70 -8.63 -8.86 9.60
C ALA A 70 -8.45 -8.16 10.96
N GLU A 71 -9.07 -8.68 12.03
CA GLU A 71 -8.94 -8.13 13.39
C GLU A 71 -7.50 -8.13 13.87
N MET A 72 -6.80 -9.25 13.73
CA MET A 72 -5.42 -9.33 14.22
C MET A 72 -4.44 -8.49 13.38
N ILE A 73 -4.67 -8.30 12.07
CA ILE A 73 -3.87 -7.35 11.28
C ILE A 73 -4.12 -5.92 11.79
N LEU A 74 -5.38 -5.54 12.03
CA LEU A 74 -5.74 -4.24 12.56
C LEU A 74 -5.14 -3.99 13.95
N ASP A 75 -5.13 -4.99 14.83
CA ASP A 75 -4.55 -4.87 16.16
C ASP A 75 -3.03 -4.71 16.12
N ASN A 76 -2.35 -5.39 15.18
CA ASN A 76 -0.92 -5.16 14.94
C ASN A 76 -0.64 -3.72 14.50
N PHE A 77 -1.47 -3.15 13.60
CA PHE A 77 -1.34 -1.74 13.22
C PHE A 77 -1.61 -0.79 14.38
N LYS A 78 -2.65 -1.03 15.19
CA LYS A 78 -2.94 -0.20 16.38
C LYS A 78 -1.78 -0.23 17.38
N LEU A 79 -1.24 -1.41 17.64
CA LEU A 79 -0.11 -1.57 18.56
C LEU A 79 1.11 -0.81 18.05
N ALA A 80 1.48 -0.99 16.77
CA ALA A 80 2.60 -0.30 16.15
C ALA A 80 2.43 1.23 16.18
N LEU A 81 1.22 1.74 15.95
CA LEU A 81 0.93 3.17 15.96
C LEU A 81 0.86 3.77 17.38
N SER A 82 0.45 2.99 18.39
CA SER A 82 0.27 3.48 19.77
C SER A 82 1.56 3.97 20.43
N GLY A 83 2.72 3.40 20.03
CA GLY A 83 4.03 3.77 20.56
C GLY A 83 4.65 5.00 19.88
N ILE A 84 3.97 5.61 18.91
CA ILE A 84 4.56 6.63 18.05
C ILE A 84 4.02 8.02 18.41
N ASN A 85 4.91 8.93 18.83
CA ASN A 85 4.58 10.32 19.10
C ASN A 85 4.66 11.22 17.85
N ILE A 86 4.31 10.68 16.69
CA ILE A 86 4.28 11.37 15.39
C ILE A 86 2.81 11.41 14.96
N PRO A 87 2.28 12.56 14.51
CA PRO A 87 0.93 12.61 13.96
C PRO A 87 0.77 11.59 12.83
N ILE A 88 -0.31 10.80 12.83
CA ILE A 88 -0.55 9.73 11.85
C ILE A 88 -0.42 10.23 10.39
N LYS A 89 -0.86 11.46 10.12
CA LYS A 89 -0.77 12.11 8.79
C LYS A 89 0.67 12.31 8.29
N ASP A 90 1.66 12.25 9.17
CA ASP A 90 3.08 12.45 8.88
C ASP A 90 3.85 11.11 8.85
N ILE A 91 3.15 9.98 8.93
CA ILE A 91 3.71 8.63 8.85
C ILE A 91 3.31 7.98 7.53
N ILE A 92 4.28 7.39 6.83
CA ILE A 92 4.05 6.59 5.63
C ILE A 92 4.12 5.10 5.97
N LEU A 93 3.18 4.31 5.47
CA LEU A 93 3.31 2.85 5.47
C LEU A 93 4.05 2.42 4.20
N LEU A 94 5.12 1.65 4.36
CA LEU A 94 5.89 1.08 3.26
C LEU A 94 5.66 -0.42 3.20
N GLY A 95 5.28 -0.91 2.03
CA GLY A 95 5.17 -2.34 1.74
C GLY A 95 5.50 -2.64 0.28
N SER A 96 5.46 -3.92 -0.08
CA SER A 96 5.73 -4.39 -1.42
C SER A 96 4.71 -3.89 -2.45
N VAL A 97 5.17 -3.75 -3.69
CA VAL A 97 4.29 -3.56 -4.84
C VAL A 97 3.67 -4.92 -5.15
N ALA A 98 2.34 -4.99 -5.11
CA ALA A 98 1.57 -6.19 -5.43
C ALA A 98 1.55 -6.46 -6.94
#